data_AF-A0A4Y2VA57-F1
#
_entry.id   AF-A0A4Y2VA57-F1
#
_cell.length_a   1.000
_cell.length_b   1.000
_cell.length_c   1.000
_cell.angle_alpha   90.00
_cell.angle_beta   90.00
_cell.angle_gamma   90.00
#
_symmetry.space_group_name_H-M   'P 1'
#
loop_
_entity.id
_entity.type
_entity.pdbx_description
1 polymer ?
#
loop_
_entity_poly.entity_id
_entity_poly.type
_entity_poly.pdbx_seq_one_letter_code
_entity_poly.pdbx_strand_id
1 'polypeptide(L)'
;MASKMACFLDRPLTPDATEAVSNHCSFEQMKNNAMVNRATQVYTDLFDLTQSKFMRKGVIGDWKNYFTEEQNSAFNKLYNEKMQGSGLELIFEPEEINNLNNNEGKVTTNKLEN
;
A
#
# COMPACT_ATOMS: atom_id res chain seq x y z
N MET A 1 -3.25 -12.05 -2.65
CA MET A 1 -3.66 -11.05 -3.66
C MET A 1 -3.37 -11.49 -5.10
N ALA A 2 -2.12 -11.85 -5.43
CA ALA A 2 -1.75 -12.28 -6.78
C ALA A 2 -2.62 -13.43 -7.33
N SER A 3 -2.93 -14.44 -6.52
CA SER A 3 -3.83 -15.53 -6.93
C SER A 3 -5.27 -15.06 -7.20
N LYS A 4 -5.80 -14.11 -6.41
CA LYS A 4 -7.15 -13.54 -6.65
C LYS A 4 -7.21 -12.83 -8.00
N MET A 5 -6.18 -12.03 -8.33
CA MET A 5 -6.07 -11.35 -9.64
C MET A 5 -5.89 -12.34 -10.79
N ALA A 6 -5.06 -13.36 -10.61
CA ALA A 6 -4.83 -14.42 -11.58
C ALA A 6 -6.13 -15.16 -11.94
N CYS A 7 -6.94 -15.51 -10.93
CA CYS A 7 -8.27 -16.11 -11.14
C CYS A 7 -9.22 -15.15 -11.85
N PHE A 8 -9.23 -13.86 -11.49
CA PHE A 8 -10.07 -12.86 -12.15
C PHE A 8 -9.74 -12.70 -13.64
N LEU A 9 -8.48 -12.94 -14.04
CA LEU A 9 -8.03 -12.89 -15.44
C LEU A 9 -8.16 -14.25 -16.15
N ASP A 10 -8.81 -15.24 -15.54
CA ASP A 10 -8.91 -16.63 -16.04
C ASP A 10 -7.54 -17.28 -16.32
N ARG A 11 -6.53 -16.92 -15.52
CA ARG A 11 -5.14 -17.40 -15.64
C ARG A 11 -4.60 -17.85 -14.29
N PRO A 12 -5.10 -18.97 -13.73
CA PRO A 12 -4.63 -19.45 -12.42
C PRO A 12 -3.13 -19.71 -12.43
N LEU A 13 -2.44 -19.22 -11.40
CA LEU A 13 -0.99 -19.37 -11.24
C LEU A 13 -0.67 -20.56 -10.35
N THR A 14 0.48 -21.20 -10.59
CA THR A 14 1.05 -22.17 -9.64
C THR A 14 1.48 -21.47 -8.35
N PRO A 15 1.65 -22.22 -7.24
CA PRO A 15 2.20 -21.66 -6.00
C PRO A 15 3.53 -20.94 -6.23
N ASP A 16 4.47 -21.56 -6.94
CA ASP A 16 5.79 -20.99 -7.25
C ASP A 16 5.68 -19.70 -8.05
N ALA A 17 4.80 -19.67 -9.07
CA ALA A 17 4.58 -18.46 -9.86
C ALA A 17 3.92 -17.34 -9.03
N THR A 18 3.01 -17.70 -8.13
CA THR A 18 2.38 -16.75 -7.20
C THR A 18 3.41 -16.13 -6.25
N GLU A 19 4.32 -16.95 -5.73
CA GLU A 19 5.42 -16.50 -4.85
C GLU A 19 6.41 -15.62 -5.62
N ALA A 20 6.82 -16.04 -6.82
CA ALA A 20 7.71 -15.26 -7.68
C ALA A 20 7.13 -13.87 -7.99
N VAL A 21 5.84 -13.79 -8.35
CA VAL A 21 5.15 -12.52 -8.58
C VAL A 21 5.07 -11.69 -7.29
N SER A 22 4.69 -12.31 -6.17
CA SER A 22 4.58 -11.60 -4.89
C SER A 22 5.91 -11.02 -4.42
N ASN A 23 7.01 -11.77 -4.61
CA ASN A 23 8.35 -11.31 -4.31
C ASN A 23 8.76 -10.16 -5.25
N HIS A 24 8.59 -10.32 -6.56
CA HIS A 24 8.97 -9.28 -7.54
C HIS A 24 8.17 -7.98 -7.37
N CYS A 25 6.90 -8.09 -6.96
CA CYS A 25 6.03 -6.97 -6.63
C CYS A 25 6.15 -6.50 -5.17
N SER A 26 7.09 -7.02 -4.39
CA SER A 26 7.36 -6.50 -3.04
C SER A 26 7.92 -5.08 -3.13
N PHE A 27 7.69 -4.29 -2.09
CA PHE A 27 8.12 -2.89 -2.08
C PHE A 27 9.63 -2.75 -2.24
N GLU A 28 10.43 -3.59 -1.57
CA GLU A 28 11.89 -3.54 -1.69
C GLU A 28 12.38 -3.89 -3.10
N GLN A 29 11.79 -4.88 -3.77
CA GLN A 29 12.12 -5.20 -5.16
C GLN A 29 11.74 -4.05 -6.09
N MET A 30 10.56 -3.47 -5.91
CA MET A 30 10.09 -2.34 -6.72
C MET A 30 10.91 -1.06 -6.48
N LYS A 31 11.31 -0.80 -5.23
CA LYS A 31 12.15 0.34 -4.85
C LYS A 31 13.52 0.30 -5.51
N ASN A 32 14.09 -0.89 -5.67
CA ASN A 32 15.39 -1.08 -6.31
C ASN A 32 15.32 -1.29 -7.82
N ASN A 33 14.12 -1.41 -8.40
CA ASN A 33 13.93 -1.59 -9.84
C ASN A 33 13.77 -0.25 -10.56
N ALA A 34 14.80 0.12 -11.33
CA ALA A 34 14.88 1.36 -12.12
C ALA A 34 13.73 1.56 -13.11
N MET A 35 13.09 0.47 -13.58
CA MET A 35 11.96 0.55 -14.52
C MET A 35 10.68 1.04 -13.85
N VAL A 36 10.53 0.89 -12.53
CA VAL A 36 9.28 1.21 -11.82
C VAL A 36 9.47 2.30 -10.75
N ASN A 37 10.66 2.43 -10.16
CA ASN A 37 10.94 3.39 -9.08
C ASN A 37 11.09 4.86 -9.56
N ARG A 38 10.93 5.10 -10.87
CA ARG A 38 10.98 6.42 -11.52
C ARG A 38 12.35 7.12 -11.45
N ALA A 39 13.42 6.45 -11.01
CA ALA A 39 14.74 7.06 -10.87
C ALA A 39 15.39 7.46 -12.20
N THR A 40 15.04 6.79 -13.31
CA THR A 40 15.63 7.01 -14.65
C THR A 40 14.72 7.82 -15.58
N GLN A 41 13.42 7.92 -15.27
CA GLN A 41 12.43 8.68 -16.03
C GLN A 41 12.06 9.95 -15.26
N VAL A 42 13.07 10.77 -14.99
CA VAL A 42 12.90 12.02 -14.24
C VAL A 42 12.23 13.04 -15.16
N TYR A 43 10.90 13.04 -15.17
CA TYR A 43 10.14 14.21 -15.58
C TYR A 43 10.37 15.27 -14.50
N THR A 44 11.48 16.00 -14.58
CA THR A 44 11.92 16.98 -13.56
C THR A 44 10.84 18.02 -13.27
N ASP A 45 9.99 18.30 -14.25
CA ASP A 45 8.88 19.26 -14.13
C ASP A 45 7.68 18.68 -13.37
N LEU A 46 7.62 17.35 -13.18
CA LEU A 46 6.52 16.64 -12.50
C LEU A 46 6.97 15.96 -11.19
N PHE A 47 8.23 15.53 -11.11
CA PHE A 47 8.77 14.76 -9.98
C PHE A 47 10.16 15.27 -9.57
N ASP A 48 10.22 15.99 -8.45
CA ASP A 48 11.50 16.29 -7.79
C ASP A 48 11.87 15.16 -6.81
N LEU A 49 12.62 14.19 -7.34
CA LEU A 49 13.10 13.04 -6.56
C LEU A 49 14.28 13.35 -5.63
N THR A 50 14.72 14.62 -5.59
CA THR A 50 15.69 15.09 -4.59
C THR A 50 15.01 15.43 -3.27
N GLN A 51 13.75 15.91 -3.33
CA GLN A 51 12.94 16.20 -2.13
C GLN A 51 12.29 14.94 -1.55
N SER A 52 11.76 14.05 -2.39
CA SER A 52 11.13 12.82 -1.95
C SER A 52 11.26 11.72 -2.98
N LYS A 53 11.65 10.52 -2.56
CA LYS A 53 11.67 9.34 -3.44
C LYS A 53 10.25 8.91 -3.76
N PHE A 54 10.02 8.46 -5.00
CA PHE A 54 8.73 7.94 -5.44
C PHE A 54 8.27 6.75 -4.58
N MET A 55 9.16 5.78 -4.38
CA MET A 55 8.97 4.68 -3.42
C MET A 55 9.40 5.14 -2.02
N ARG A 56 8.50 5.85 -1.31
CA ARG A 56 8.81 6.56 -0.04
C ARG A 56 8.98 5.63 1.18
N LYS A 57 7.88 5.05 1.68
CA LYS A 57 7.89 4.10 2.81
C LYS A 57 7.12 2.81 2.54
N GLY A 58 6.00 2.88 1.81
CA GLY A 58 5.23 1.67 1.45
C GLY A 58 4.58 0.97 2.64
N VAL A 59 4.21 1.71 3.69
CA VAL A 59 3.67 1.19 4.95
C VAL A 59 2.29 1.80 5.24
N ILE A 60 1.51 1.10 6.06
CA ILE A 60 0.20 1.54 6.55
C ILE A 60 0.40 2.23 7.90
N GLY A 61 -0.44 3.21 8.23
CA GLY A 61 -0.36 3.95 9.49
C GLY A 61 0.64 5.11 9.54
N ASP A 62 1.40 5.36 8.47
CA ASP A 62 2.41 6.45 8.46
C ASP A 62 1.78 7.85 8.60
N TRP A 63 0.47 7.99 8.39
CA TRP A 63 -0.27 9.23 8.63
C TRP A 63 -0.12 9.75 10.07
N LYS A 64 0.09 8.85 11.05
CA LYS A 64 0.32 9.20 12.46
C LYS A 64 1.57 10.04 12.69
N ASN A 65 2.55 9.98 11.78
CA ASN A 65 3.76 10.79 11.85
C ASN A 65 3.54 12.23 11.35
N TYR A 66 2.37 12.53 10.78
CA TYR A 66 2.09 13.82 10.14
C TYR A 66 0.87 14.53 10.71
N PHE A 67 -0.11 13.80 11.24
CA PHE A 67 -1.32 14.38 11.82
C PHE A 67 -1.14 14.67 13.31
N THR A 68 -1.50 15.87 13.73
CA THR A 68 -1.76 16.13 15.16
C THR A 68 -3.08 15.48 15.58
N GLU A 69 -3.30 15.34 16.90
CA GLU A 69 -4.55 14.78 17.43
C GLU A 69 -5.77 15.61 17.00
N GLU A 70 -5.66 16.94 16.99
CA GLU A 70 -6.73 17.84 16.57
C GLU A 70 -7.04 17.68 15.07
N GLN A 71 -6.00 17.58 14.23
CA GLN A 71 -6.17 17.37 12.80
C GLN A 71 -6.81 16.00 12.52
N ASN A 72 -6.38 14.96 13.22
CA ASN A 72 -6.95 13.62 13.07
C ASN A 72 -8.43 13.59 13.50
N SER A 73 -8.77 14.20 14.63
CA SER A 73 -10.15 14.30 15.10
C SER A 73 -11.06 15.03 14.10
N ALA A 74 -10.59 16.17 13.57
CA ALA A 74 -11.31 16.92 12.55
C ALA A 74 -11.48 16.11 11.25
N PHE A 75 -10.43 15.41 10.80
CA PHE A 75 -10.47 14.56 9.62
C PHE A 75 -11.45 13.40 9.79
N ASN A 76 -11.43 12.70 10.94
CA ASN A 76 -12.32 11.57 11.22
C ASN A 76 -13.79 11.98 11.22
N LYS A 77 -14.11 13.16 11.78
CA LYS A 77 -15.47 13.69 11.71
C LYS A 77 -15.93 13.88 10.26
N LEU A 78 -15.12 14.57 9.45
CA LEU A 78 -15.43 14.81 8.04
C LEU A 78 -15.52 13.51 7.24
N TYR A 79 -14.59 12.58 7.47
CA TYR A 79 -14.57 11.27 6.83
C TYR A 79 -15.86 10.50 7.08
N ASN A 80 -16.29 10.41 8.34
CA ASN A 80 -17.51 9.72 8.72
C ASN A 80 -18.75 10.36 8.05
N GLU A 81 -18.86 11.68 8.04
CA GLU A 81 -19.96 12.38 7.37
C GLU A 81 -19.98 12.13 5.84
N LYS A 82 -18.82 12.05 5.20
CA LYS A 82 -18.71 11.90 3.74
C LYS A 82 -18.82 10.45 3.25
N MET A 83 -18.37 9.50 4.05
CA MET A 83 -18.33 8.07 3.69
C MET A 83 -19.52 7.29 4.22
N GLN A 84 -20.36 7.91 5.06
CA GLN A 84 -21.59 7.29 5.55
C GLN A 84 -22.48 6.82 4.39
N GLY A 85 -22.89 5.55 4.44
CA GLY A 85 -23.75 4.95 3.42
C GLY A 85 -23.03 4.47 2.15
N SER A 86 -21.69 4.60 2.06
CA SER A 86 -20.92 4.11 0.91
C SER A 86 -20.81 2.57 0.85
N GLY A 87 -20.95 1.89 1.98
CA GLY A 87 -20.70 0.44 2.09
C GLY A 87 -19.22 0.06 1.96
N LEU A 88 -18.30 1.03 1.93
CA LEU A 88 -16.86 0.79 1.86
C LEU A 88 -16.26 0.69 3.26
N GLU A 89 -15.47 -0.35 3.49
CA GLU A 89 -14.65 -0.53 4.68
C GLU A 89 -13.19 -0.29 4.33
N LEU A 90 -12.60 0.77 4.89
CA LEU A 90 -11.21 1.15 4.68
C LEU A 90 -10.39 0.89 5.95
N ILE A 91 -9.14 0.50 5.75
CA ILE A 91 -8.19 0.16 6.80
C ILE A 91 -7.17 1.28 6.89
N PHE A 92 -7.00 1.84 8.08
CA PHE A 92 -6.04 2.92 8.32
C PHE A 92 -4.91 2.48 9.25
N GLU A 93 -5.11 1.35 9.96
CA GLU A 93 -4.19 0.85 10.96
C GLU A 93 -3.50 -0.45 10.57
N PRO A 94 -2.20 -0.63 10.87
CA PRO A 94 -1.51 -1.90 10.68
C PRO A 94 -2.15 -3.05 11.49
N GLU A 95 -2.67 -2.74 12.68
CA GLU A 95 -3.29 -3.70 13.60
C GLU A 95 -4.53 -4.35 12.97
N GLU A 96 -5.33 -3.56 12.24
CA GLU A 96 -6.57 -3.98 11.57
C GLU A 96 -6.31 -5.03 10.48
N ILE A 97 -5.12 -5.01 9.86
CA ILE A 97 -4.73 -5.98 8.84
C ILE A 97 -4.53 -7.38 9.42
N ASN A 98 -4.03 -7.47 10.65
CA ASN A 98 -3.84 -8.77 11.29
C ASN A 98 -5.16 -9.51 11.45
N ASN A 99 -6.26 -8.77 11.70
CA ASN A 99 -7.60 -9.33 11.82
C ASN A 99 -8.15 -9.82 10.47
N LEU A 100 -7.82 -9.15 9.37
CA LEU A 100 -8.24 -9.54 8.01
C LEU A 100 -7.46 -10.72 7.45
N ASN A 101 -6.17 -10.81 7.79
CA ASN A 101 -5.30 -11.91 7.36
C ASN A 101 -5.79 -13.29 7.85
N ASN A 102 -6.56 -13.31 8.94
CA ASN A 102 -7.16 -14.53 9.48
C ASN A 102 -8.37 -15.02 8.66
N ASN A 103 -8.99 -14.15 7.85
CA ASN A 103 -10.26 -14.45 7.16
C ASN A 103 -10.13 -14.53 5.62
N GLU A 104 -9.19 -13.83 4.97
CA GLU A 104 -9.23 -13.63 3.50
C GLU A 104 -7.90 -13.80 2.75
N GLY A 105 -6.89 -14.36 3.41
CA GLY A 105 -5.56 -14.58 2.85
C GLY A 105 -4.61 -13.41 3.10
N LYS A 106 -3.33 -13.73 3.24
CA LYS A 106 -2.25 -12.84 3.71
C LYS A 106 -2.10 -11.57 2.87
N VAL A 107 -2.38 -10.42 3.47
CA VAL A 107 -1.98 -9.07 3.04
C VAL A 107 -0.57 -8.83 3.57
N THR A 108 0.39 -8.66 2.67
CA THR A 108 1.79 -8.34 3.00
C THR A 108 1.91 -6.86 3.29
N THR A 109 2.29 -6.50 4.52
CA THR A 109 2.59 -5.12 4.93
C THR A 109 4.09 -4.97 5.14
N ASN A 110 4.69 -3.90 4.64
CA ASN A 110 6.04 -3.52 5.04
C ASN A 110 5.97 -2.93 6.45
N LYS A 111 6.86 -3.37 7.35
CA LYS A 111 6.97 -2.82 8.70
C LYS A 111 7.74 -1.50 8.63
N LEU A 112 7.34 -0.54 9.46
CA LEU A 112 8.15 0.66 9.73
C LEU A 112 9.43 0.22 10.45
N GLU A 113 10.59 0.38 9.82
CA GLU A 113 11.86 0.41 10.53
C GLU A 113 12.05 1.83 11.07
N ASN A 114 12.25 1.93 12.38
CA ASN A 114 12.55 3.19 13.07
C ASN A 114 14.02 3.58 12.87
#